data_AF-A0A957S975-F1
#
_entry.id   AF-A0A957S975-F1
#
_cell.length_a   1.000
_cell.length_b   1.000
_cell.length_c   1.000
_cell.angle_alpha   90.00
_cell.angle_beta   90.00
_cell.angle_gamma   90.00
#
_symmetry.space_group_name_H-M   'P 1'
#
loop_
_entity.id
_entity.type
_entity.pdbx_description
1 polymer ?
#
loop_
_entity_poly.entity_id
_entity_poly.type
_entity_poly.pdbx_seq_one_letter_code
_entity_poly.pdbx_strand_id
1 'polypeptide(L)'
;TLLADVQPVALVQGDDAAADALRLPPMTQLTRLAETARKYAIYHADVRCVTHEAEIQPRLYKVLNRLHGYYSQQIEDVYDSHDPTGEKRRALEDDLQRKLAEEVENHRLRVGVELVSYAIIQMPVATADVTLSDGKQEAAVSVARNLYTGELHRPRCHACHQEMSTIALDRNGHLMCDDCLFQCAACLDLLCAACGVAVCPVCQKENCDRCSQECWACGERACAEHISRCPVCQDDVCHACQTECAQCGARQCRSHLRADCVTPAAGQPELICASCAVRCAGCNQYSAHFDVCDASGQRFCLNCLKTCADCGRKVGPGFYHAAAGDRGVYCADCITLCPGCSASAVNIRYCETCGAAHCANCGHTCDTCQKHFCHQHAARDRVCKHVFCREHGAACGVCGDPLCAACNATCGICERYYCIAHNAVCELCRCTYCRECVRSSVNLCDTCATIQNEGEQVDLADEPIAAHPDVQPLVARHVWLRGVNMNYTIYLGLASHNMGALVLVENDAPPGEILVARKLHAVDLYWKKI
;
A
#
# COMPACT_ATOMS: atom_id res chain seq x y z
N THR A 1 5.63 -40.06 -24.22
CA THR A 1 6.86 -39.48 -24.80
C THR A 1 7.70 -40.48 -25.59
N LEU A 2 7.62 -41.81 -25.37
CA LEU A 2 8.36 -42.81 -26.19
C LEU A 2 7.76 -43.13 -27.58
N LEU A 3 6.55 -42.64 -27.89
CA LEU A 3 5.92 -42.76 -29.22
C LEU A 3 6.23 -41.57 -30.15
N ALA A 4 6.89 -40.53 -29.66
CA ALA A 4 7.23 -39.35 -30.47
C ALA A 4 8.43 -39.59 -31.40
N ASP A 5 9.34 -40.49 -31.01
CA ASP A 5 10.56 -40.79 -31.78
C ASP A 5 10.41 -41.95 -32.77
N VAL A 6 9.24 -42.61 -32.78
CA VAL A 6 8.97 -43.69 -33.75
C VAL A 6 8.37 -43.07 -35.00
N GLN A 7 9.24 -42.67 -35.93
CA GLN A 7 8.79 -42.30 -37.27
C GLN A 7 8.14 -43.54 -37.91
N PRO A 8 6.93 -43.42 -38.48
CA PRO A 8 6.39 -44.48 -39.33
C PRO A 8 7.42 -44.80 -40.42
N VAL A 9 7.63 -46.09 -40.66
CA VAL A 9 8.52 -46.55 -41.74
C VAL A 9 8.06 -45.86 -43.02
N ALA A 10 8.95 -45.09 -43.63
CA ALA A 10 8.65 -44.41 -44.89
C ALA A 10 8.12 -45.44 -45.89
N LEU A 11 6.93 -45.20 -46.42
CA LEU A 11 6.38 -46.01 -47.51
C LEU A 11 7.37 -45.91 -48.67
N VAL A 12 7.99 -47.02 -49.03
CA VAL A 12 8.86 -47.08 -50.21
C VAL A 12 7.94 -46.98 -51.43
N GLN A 13 7.95 -45.82 -52.08
CA GLN A 13 7.31 -45.62 -53.38
C GLN A 13 8.15 -46.39 -54.41
N GLY A 14 7.58 -47.44 -54.99
CA GLY A 14 8.15 -48.10 -56.15
C GLY A 14 7.58 -47.44 -57.40
N ASP A 15 8.45 -46.92 -58.26
CA ASP A 15 8.05 -46.45 -59.58
C ASP A 15 7.53 -47.62 -60.43
N ASP A 16 6.49 -47.36 -61.22
CA ASP A 16 5.92 -48.26 -62.22
C ASP A 16 6.94 -48.56 -63.33
N ALA A 17 7.88 -49.47 -63.05
CA ALA A 17 8.66 -50.14 -64.07
C ALA A 17 9.15 -51.50 -63.56
N ALA A 18 8.50 -52.54 -64.09
CA ALA A 18 8.78 -53.95 -63.93
C ALA A 18 8.24 -54.60 -62.66
N ALA A 19 7.49 -55.68 -62.90
CA ALA A 19 7.15 -56.73 -61.96
C ALA A 19 8.41 -57.39 -61.38
N ASP A 20 9.17 -56.68 -60.55
CA ASP A 20 10.25 -57.25 -59.76
C ASP A 20 9.60 -57.89 -58.53
N ALA A 21 9.42 -59.21 -58.64
CA ALA A 21 8.80 -60.08 -57.65
C ALA A 21 9.22 -59.72 -56.22
N LEU A 22 8.23 -59.60 -55.31
CA LEU A 22 8.35 -59.59 -53.84
C LEU A 22 9.78 -59.83 -53.32
N ARG A 23 10.67 -58.83 -53.42
CA ARG A 23 11.98 -58.95 -52.81
C ARG A 23 11.80 -58.56 -51.36
N LEU A 24 12.03 -59.53 -50.49
CA LEU A 24 12.22 -59.27 -49.08
C LEU A 24 13.22 -58.10 -48.93
N PRO A 25 12.92 -57.10 -48.08
CA PRO A 25 13.90 -56.08 -47.75
C PRO A 25 15.24 -56.73 -47.39
N PRO A 26 16.38 -56.07 -47.67
CA PRO A 26 17.68 -56.61 -47.28
C PRO A 26 17.66 -57.01 -45.81
N MET A 27 18.34 -58.11 -45.48
CA MET A 27 18.26 -58.73 -44.14
C MET A 27 18.49 -57.73 -43.01
N THR A 28 19.36 -56.74 -43.21
CA THR A 28 19.63 -55.65 -42.27
C THR A 28 18.40 -54.80 -41.95
N GLN A 29 17.55 -54.51 -42.94
CA GLN A 29 16.29 -53.78 -42.77
C GLN A 29 15.23 -54.65 -42.09
N LEU A 30 15.15 -55.94 -42.44
CA LEU A 30 14.27 -56.89 -41.74
C LEU A 30 14.65 -57.04 -40.26
N THR A 31 15.93 -57.06 -39.91
CA THR A 31 16.38 -57.08 -38.51
C THR A 31 15.94 -55.82 -37.76
N ARG A 32 16.07 -54.63 -38.35
CA ARG A 32 15.60 -53.38 -37.74
C ARG A 32 14.08 -53.35 -37.54
N LEU A 33 13.32 -53.84 -38.53
CA LEU A 33 11.87 -53.95 -38.44
C LEU A 33 11.46 -54.96 -37.36
N ALA A 34 12.14 -56.10 -37.28
CA ALA A 34 11.94 -57.10 -36.23
C ALA A 34 12.23 -56.56 -34.83
N GLU A 35 13.32 -55.80 -34.65
CA GLU A 35 13.64 -55.14 -33.38
C GLU A 35 12.60 -54.10 -32.99
N THR A 36 12.12 -53.31 -33.95
CA THR A 36 11.07 -52.31 -33.74
C THR A 36 9.75 -52.99 -33.36
N ALA A 37 9.36 -54.05 -34.07
CA ALA A 37 8.18 -54.85 -33.74
C ALA A 37 8.30 -55.50 -32.36
N ARG A 38 9.49 -56.00 -31.99
CA ARG A 38 9.74 -56.55 -30.64
C ARG A 38 9.53 -55.49 -29.56
N LYS A 39 10.02 -54.26 -29.76
CA LYS A 39 9.80 -53.14 -28.82
C LYS A 39 8.30 -52.84 -28.64
N TYR A 40 7.53 -52.81 -29.72
CA TYR A 40 6.07 -52.63 -29.65
C TYR A 40 5.38 -53.79 -28.94
N ALA A 41 5.78 -55.02 -29.24
CA ALA A 41 5.21 -56.19 -28.60
C ALA A 41 5.53 -56.23 -27.09
N ILE A 42 6.74 -55.83 -26.68
CA ILE A 42 7.10 -55.64 -25.26
C ILE A 42 6.20 -54.58 -24.62
N TYR A 43 6.01 -53.42 -25.26
CA TYR A 43 5.12 -52.38 -24.73
C TYR A 43 3.69 -52.88 -24.52
N HIS A 44 3.10 -53.56 -25.52
CA HIS A 44 1.75 -54.12 -25.36
C HIS A 44 1.68 -55.26 -24.35
N ALA A 45 2.76 -56.04 -24.23
CA ALA A 45 2.89 -57.05 -23.19
C ALA A 45 2.90 -56.39 -21.80
N ASP A 46 3.66 -55.32 -21.59
CA ASP A 46 3.71 -54.56 -20.33
C ASP A 46 2.33 -53.99 -19.96
N VAL A 47 1.60 -53.42 -20.93
CA VAL A 47 0.23 -52.94 -20.70
C VAL A 47 -0.70 -54.08 -20.25
N ARG A 48 -0.56 -55.28 -20.84
CA ARG A 48 -1.32 -56.46 -20.41
C ARG A 48 -0.84 -57.02 -19.06
N CYS A 49 0.45 -56.94 -18.76
CA CYS A 49 1.01 -57.33 -17.46
C CYS A 49 0.31 -56.59 -16.32
N VAL A 50 0.05 -55.28 -16.46
CA VAL A 50 -0.69 -54.50 -15.45
C VAL A 50 -2.05 -55.13 -15.12
N THR A 51 -2.75 -55.66 -16.12
CA THR A 51 -4.05 -56.32 -15.90
C THR A 51 -3.88 -57.66 -15.16
N HIS A 52 -2.88 -58.46 -15.53
CA HIS A 52 -2.59 -59.73 -14.85
C HIS A 52 -2.05 -59.52 -13.42
N GLU A 53 -1.23 -58.49 -13.20
CA GLU A 53 -0.77 -58.08 -11.87
C GLU A 53 -1.94 -57.71 -10.96
N ALA A 54 -2.92 -56.97 -11.48
CA ALA A 54 -4.14 -56.62 -10.73
C ALA A 54 -4.96 -57.85 -10.29
N GLU A 55 -4.88 -58.98 -11.01
CA GLU A 55 -5.52 -60.24 -10.63
C GLU A 55 -4.69 -61.07 -9.64
N ILE A 56 -3.37 -61.09 -9.80
CA ILE A 56 -2.43 -61.87 -8.98
C ILE A 56 -2.22 -61.23 -7.61
N GLN A 57 -2.10 -59.90 -7.56
CA GLN A 57 -1.72 -59.15 -6.37
C GLN A 57 -2.71 -59.34 -5.20
N PRO A 58 -4.05 -59.32 -5.37
CA PRO A 58 -4.99 -59.61 -4.28
C PRO A 58 -4.86 -61.04 -3.73
N ARG A 59 -4.54 -62.01 -4.58
CA ARG A 59 -4.35 -63.41 -4.16
C ARG A 59 -3.07 -63.55 -3.35
N LEU A 60 -1.97 -62.94 -3.81
CA LEU A 60 -0.71 -62.89 -3.09
C LEU A 60 -0.90 -62.23 -1.71
N TYR A 61 -1.51 -61.03 -1.65
CA TYR A 61 -1.76 -60.36 -0.37
C TYR A 61 -2.58 -61.22 0.60
N LYS A 62 -3.60 -61.94 0.12
CA LYS A 62 -4.40 -62.84 0.95
C LYS A 62 -3.56 -63.98 1.54
N VAL A 63 -2.65 -64.55 0.76
CA VAL A 63 -1.74 -65.61 1.21
C VAL A 63 -0.71 -65.06 2.20
N LEU A 64 -0.06 -63.93 1.90
CA LEU A 64 0.93 -63.30 2.77
C LEU A 64 0.31 -62.92 4.12
N ASN A 65 -0.90 -62.33 4.13
CA ASN A 65 -1.60 -61.98 5.37
C ASN A 65 -1.96 -63.22 6.21
N ARG A 66 -2.33 -64.33 5.56
CA ARG A 66 -2.61 -65.59 6.25
C ARG A 66 -1.35 -66.17 6.90
N LEU A 67 -0.22 -66.16 6.18
CA LEU A 67 1.06 -66.62 6.70
C LEU A 67 1.52 -65.72 7.86
N HIS A 68 1.52 -64.41 7.65
CA HIS A 68 1.90 -63.46 8.70
C HIS A 68 1.03 -63.64 9.95
N GLY A 69 -0.29 -63.70 9.82
CA GLY A 69 -1.18 -63.91 10.97
C GLY A 69 -0.92 -65.21 11.72
N TYR A 70 -0.68 -66.32 10.99
CA TYR A 70 -0.35 -67.61 11.60
C TYR A 70 0.97 -67.57 12.39
N TYR A 71 2.03 -67.03 11.81
CA TYR A 71 3.33 -66.96 12.47
C TYR A 71 3.35 -65.92 13.59
N SER A 72 2.68 -64.77 13.44
CA SER A 72 2.54 -63.79 14.53
C SER A 72 1.84 -64.40 15.74
N GLN A 73 0.73 -65.13 15.55
CA GLN A 73 0.08 -65.83 16.66
C GLN A 73 1.03 -66.84 17.31
N GLN A 74 1.76 -67.63 16.51
CA GLN A 74 2.74 -68.58 17.05
C GLN A 74 3.87 -67.91 17.83
N ILE A 75 4.35 -66.73 17.38
CA ILE A 75 5.39 -65.96 18.06
C ILE A 75 4.87 -65.39 19.38
N GLU A 76 3.64 -64.87 19.41
CA GLU A 76 2.97 -64.36 20.61
C GLU A 76 2.73 -65.46 21.65
N ASP A 77 2.35 -66.66 21.19
CA ASP A 77 2.12 -67.82 22.06
C ASP A 77 3.42 -68.34 22.72
N VAL A 78 4.61 -67.90 22.28
CA VAL A 78 5.89 -68.19 22.95
C VAL A 78 6.03 -67.29 24.18
N TYR A 79 5.76 -67.82 25.37
CA TYR A 79 5.97 -67.09 26.64
C TYR A 79 7.44 -66.83 26.95
N ASP A 80 7.76 -65.65 27.51
CA ASP A 80 9.12 -65.27 27.90
C ASP A 80 9.76 -66.26 28.89
N SER A 81 8.95 -66.94 29.70
CA SER A 81 9.41 -67.99 30.63
C SER A 81 9.96 -69.24 29.92
N HIS A 82 9.54 -69.50 28.68
CA HIS A 82 9.89 -70.69 27.87
C HIS A 82 10.90 -70.39 26.75
N ASP A 83 11.26 -69.12 26.56
CA ASP A 83 12.29 -68.65 25.62
C ASP A 83 13.02 -67.39 26.15
N PRO A 84 13.75 -67.48 27.28
CA PRO A 84 14.41 -66.31 27.89
C PRO A 84 15.53 -65.71 27.02
N THR A 85 16.05 -66.47 26.05
CA THR A 85 17.06 -66.02 25.08
C THR A 85 16.44 -65.47 23.78
N GLY A 86 15.14 -65.66 23.56
CA GLY A 86 14.44 -65.22 22.35
C GLY A 86 14.91 -65.94 21.07
N GLU A 87 15.47 -67.14 21.18
CA GLU A 87 16.00 -67.90 20.04
C GLU A 87 14.87 -68.54 19.22
N LYS A 88 13.80 -69.02 19.89
CA LYS A 88 12.66 -69.64 19.20
C LYS A 88 11.84 -68.59 18.45
N ARG A 89 11.64 -67.41 19.03
CA ARG A 89 10.98 -66.29 18.34
C ARG A 89 11.75 -65.91 17.07
N ARG A 90 13.08 -65.74 17.16
CA ARG A 90 13.93 -65.44 16.00
C ARG A 90 13.87 -66.53 14.92
N ALA A 91 13.87 -67.81 15.31
CA ALA A 91 13.75 -68.90 14.35
C ALA A 91 12.39 -68.92 13.60
N LEU A 92 11.30 -68.55 14.28
CA LEU A 92 9.97 -68.42 13.66
C LEU A 92 9.89 -67.20 12.73
N GLU A 93 10.51 -66.09 13.13
CA GLU A 93 10.62 -64.89 12.27
C GLU A 93 11.42 -65.19 11.00
N ASP A 94 12.54 -65.90 11.11
CA ASP A 94 13.36 -66.30 9.96
C ASP A 94 12.61 -67.26 9.03
N ASP A 95 11.84 -68.22 9.57
CA ASP A 95 11.00 -69.12 8.77
C ASP A 95 9.86 -68.37 8.08
N LEU A 96 9.21 -67.42 8.77
CA LEU A 96 8.22 -66.55 8.17
C LEU A 96 8.83 -65.76 7.01
N GLN A 97 9.99 -65.13 7.19
CA GLN A 97 10.65 -64.37 6.12
C GLN A 97 10.96 -65.25 4.91
N ARG A 98 11.47 -66.47 5.13
CA ARG A 98 11.69 -67.44 4.05
C ARG A 98 10.40 -67.78 3.32
N LYS A 99 9.31 -68.07 4.03
CA LYS A 99 8.02 -68.44 3.45
C LYS A 99 7.38 -67.29 2.67
N LEU A 100 7.47 -66.07 3.18
CA LEU A 100 7.01 -64.88 2.44
C LEU A 100 7.81 -64.70 1.14
N ALA A 101 9.12 -64.90 1.17
CA ALA A 101 9.96 -64.81 -0.03
C ALA A 101 9.62 -65.89 -1.08
N GLU A 102 9.37 -67.12 -0.65
CA GLU A 102 8.90 -68.21 -1.51
C GLU A 102 7.57 -67.85 -2.20
N GLU A 103 6.59 -67.33 -1.45
CA GLU A 103 5.29 -66.96 -2.00
C GLU A 103 5.37 -65.79 -2.98
N VAL A 104 6.22 -64.79 -2.70
CA VAL A 104 6.44 -63.66 -3.63
C VAL A 104 7.05 -64.12 -4.95
N GLU A 105 8.05 -65.02 -4.91
CA GLU A 105 8.67 -65.53 -6.14
C GLU A 105 7.71 -66.45 -6.91
N ASN A 106 6.92 -67.28 -6.24
CA ASN A 106 5.90 -68.13 -6.89
C ASN A 106 4.82 -67.33 -7.61
N HIS A 107 4.48 -66.14 -7.11
CA HIS A 107 3.49 -65.25 -7.72
C HIS A 107 4.11 -64.23 -8.68
N ARG A 108 5.40 -64.35 -8.99
CA ARG A 108 6.09 -63.43 -9.91
C ARG A 108 5.72 -63.73 -11.36
N LEU A 109 5.13 -62.74 -12.02
CA LEU A 109 4.83 -62.80 -13.46
C LEU A 109 6.13 -62.73 -14.28
N ARG A 110 6.31 -63.68 -15.20
CA ARG A 110 7.43 -63.68 -16.17
C ARG A 110 6.85 -63.63 -17.58
N VAL A 111 7.27 -62.64 -18.36
CA VAL A 111 6.78 -62.46 -19.74
C VAL A 111 7.95 -62.53 -20.71
N GLY A 112 7.81 -63.40 -21.70
CA GLY A 112 8.70 -63.52 -22.84
C GLY A 112 8.01 -63.06 -24.12
N VAL A 113 8.70 -62.27 -24.93
CA VAL A 113 8.19 -61.80 -26.23
C VAL A 113 9.13 -62.29 -27.32
N GLU A 114 8.60 -63.11 -28.22
CA GLU A 114 9.33 -63.68 -29.36
C GLU A 114 8.58 -63.38 -30.68
N LEU A 115 9.33 -63.03 -31.72
CA LEU A 115 8.77 -62.79 -33.05
C LEU A 115 8.54 -64.13 -33.76
N VAL A 116 7.28 -64.45 -34.04
CA VAL A 116 6.91 -65.74 -34.65
C VAL A 116 6.95 -65.69 -36.18
N SER A 117 6.45 -64.62 -36.80
CA SER A 117 6.45 -64.44 -38.25
C SER A 117 6.29 -62.97 -38.64
N TYR A 118 6.53 -62.65 -39.91
CA TYR A 118 6.20 -61.35 -40.49
C TYR A 118 5.39 -61.54 -41.78
N ALA A 119 4.52 -60.58 -42.08
CA ALA A 119 3.74 -60.52 -43.32
C ALA A 119 4.01 -59.17 -43.99
N ILE A 120 4.18 -59.19 -45.32
CA ILE A 120 4.29 -57.98 -46.13
C ILE A 120 2.96 -57.79 -46.84
N ILE A 121 2.34 -56.63 -46.65
CA ILE A 121 1.08 -56.25 -47.30
C ILE A 121 1.41 -55.13 -48.29
N GLN A 122 1.14 -55.35 -49.57
CA GLN A 122 1.22 -54.32 -50.59
C GLN A 122 -0.14 -53.63 -50.71
N MET A 123 -0.14 -52.31 -50.64
CA MET A 123 -1.33 -51.49 -50.81
C MET A 123 -1.19 -50.67 -52.10
N PRO A 124 -2.09 -50.83 -53.07
CA PRO A 124 -2.11 -50.02 -54.28
C PRO A 124 -2.58 -48.61 -53.93
N VAL A 125 -1.75 -47.64 -54.27
CA VAL A 125 -1.99 -46.21 -54.06
C VAL A 125 -1.91 -45.54 -55.43
N ALA A 126 -2.93 -44.76 -55.79
CA ALA A 126 -2.86 -43.90 -56.97
C ALA A 126 -2.25 -42.55 -56.55
N THR A 127 -1.13 -42.19 -57.14
CA THR A 127 -0.48 -40.89 -56.96
C THR A 127 -0.80 -39.96 -58.13
N ALA A 128 -1.05 -38.70 -57.82
CA ALA A 128 -1.18 -37.64 -58.80
C ALA A 128 -0.19 -36.54 -58.45
N ASP A 129 0.80 -36.35 -59.32
CA ASP A 129 1.76 -35.25 -59.19
C ASP A 129 1.24 -34.05 -59.99
N VAL A 130 1.08 -32.93 -59.27
CA VAL A 130 0.45 -31.71 -59.77
C VAL A 130 1.37 -30.54 -59.47
N THR A 131 1.57 -29.65 -60.45
CA THR A 131 2.25 -28.37 -60.23
C THR A 131 1.21 -27.29 -60.00
N LEU A 132 1.24 -26.65 -58.84
CA LEU A 132 0.41 -25.51 -58.51
C LEU A 132 1.17 -24.23 -58.84
N SER A 133 0.51 -23.25 -59.45
CA SER A 133 1.07 -21.93 -59.72
C SER A 133 0.07 -20.82 -59.44
N ASP A 134 0.54 -19.72 -58.86
CA ASP A 134 -0.21 -18.46 -58.72
C ASP A 134 0.17 -17.43 -59.81
N GLY A 135 0.95 -17.86 -60.83
CA GLY A 135 1.52 -17.03 -61.89
C GLY A 135 2.84 -16.33 -61.54
N LYS A 136 3.25 -16.30 -60.27
CA LYS A 136 4.55 -15.78 -59.82
C LYS A 136 5.45 -16.89 -59.26
N GLN A 137 4.86 -17.86 -58.59
CA GLN A 137 5.52 -19.00 -57.97
C GLN A 137 4.94 -20.31 -58.47
N GLU A 138 5.73 -21.37 -58.36
CA GLU A 138 5.34 -22.73 -58.71
C GLU A 138 5.75 -23.69 -57.58
N ALA A 139 4.88 -24.65 -57.27
CA ALA A 139 5.16 -25.69 -56.29
C ALA A 139 4.68 -27.05 -56.80
N ALA A 140 5.55 -28.07 -56.73
CA ALA A 140 5.19 -29.44 -57.03
C ALA A 140 4.50 -30.08 -55.81
N VAL A 141 3.38 -30.76 -56.05
CA VAL A 141 2.53 -31.36 -55.01
C VAL A 141 2.15 -32.76 -55.44
N SER A 142 2.31 -33.73 -54.55
CA SER A 142 1.80 -35.09 -54.76
C SER A 142 0.58 -35.33 -53.90
N VAL A 143 -0.48 -35.86 -54.50
CA VAL A 143 -1.71 -36.30 -53.81
C VAL A 143 -1.82 -37.81 -53.98
N ALA A 144 -2.00 -38.52 -52.87
CA ALA A 144 -2.06 -39.98 -52.87
C ALA A 144 -3.46 -40.46 -52.46
N ARG A 145 -4.03 -41.39 -53.23
CA ARG A 145 -5.31 -42.03 -52.92
C ARG A 145 -5.12 -43.52 -52.68
N ASN A 146 -5.50 -43.99 -51.50
CA ASN A 146 -5.57 -45.41 -51.21
C ASN A 146 -6.70 -46.05 -52.05
N LEU A 147 -6.37 -47.00 -52.92
CA LEU A 147 -7.35 -47.60 -53.83
C LEU A 147 -8.30 -48.60 -53.15
N TYR A 148 -7.97 -49.08 -51.95
CA TYR A 148 -8.86 -49.96 -51.17
C TYR A 148 -9.83 -49.18 -50.28
N THR A 149 -9.32 -48.23 -49.49
CA THR A 149 -10.17 -47.46 -48.56
C THR A 149 -10.83 -46.26 -49.24
N GLY A 150 -10.30 -45.83 -50.38
CA GLY A 150 -10.71 -44.60 -51.06
C GLY A 150 -10.19 -43.33 -50.38
N GLU A 151 -9.46 -43.46 -49.26
CA GLU A 151 -8.91 -42.34 -48.50
C GLU A 151 -7.89 -41.54 -49.32
N LEU A 152 -7.99 -40.21 -49.23
CA LEU A 152 -7.15 -39.28 -49.96
C LEU A 152 -6.19 -38.60 -48.99
N HIS A 153 -4.90 -38.89 -49.12
CA HIS A 153 -3.84 -38.18 -48.43
C HIS A 153 -3.54 -36.88 -49.16
N ARG A 154 -3.94 -35.78 -48.52
CA ARG A 154 -3.79 -34.44 -49.06
C ARG A 154 -2.40 -33.87 -48.76
N PRO A 155 -1.95 -32.86 -49.53
CA PRO A 155 -0.72 -32.17 -49.22
C PRO A 155 -0.76 -31.54 -47.83
N ARG A 156 0.40 -31.52 -47.18
CA ARG A 156 0.57 -31.02 -45.82
C ARG A 156 1.09 -29.59 -45.83
N CYS A 157 0.62 -28.80 -44.86
CA CYS A 157 1.13 -27.45 -44.65
C CYS A 157 2.62 -27.49 -44.33
N HIS A 158 3.40 -26.60 -44.95
CA HIS A 158 4.81 -26.47 -44.64
C HIS A 158 5.04 -26.06 -43.17
N ALA A 159 4.13 -25.27 -42.58
CA ALA A 159 4.25 -24.76 -41.22
C ALA A 159 3.67 -25.70 -40.14
N CYS A 160 2.39 -26.12 -40.26
CA CYS A 160 1.74 -26.93 -39.22
C CYS A 160 1.74 -28.44 -39.50
N HIS A 161 2.18 -28.86 -40.68
CA HIS A 161 2.22 -30.26 -41.15
C HIS A 161 0.87 -30.99 -41.18
N GLN A 162 -0.24 -30.28 -41.00
CA GLN A 162 -1.59 -30.83 -41.16
C GLN A 162 -1.98 -30.93 -42.63
N GLU A 163 -2.81 -31.92 -42.95
CA GLU A 163 -3.39 -32.11 -44.27
C GLU A 163 -4.34 -30.96 -44.62
N MET A 164 -4.22 -30.42 -45.84
CA MET A 164 -4.91 -29.21 -46.25
C MET A 164 -5.93 -29.46 -47.35
N SER A 165 -7.09 -28.80 -47.26
CA SER A 165 -8.08 -28.75 -48.35
C SER A 165 -8.01 -27.45 -49.15
N THR A 166 -7.55 -26.36 -48.53
CA THR A 166 -7.27 -25.08 -49.17
C THR A 166 -5.76 -24.90 -49.22
N ILE A 167 -5.25 -24.40 -50.35
CA ILE A 167 -3.81 -24.28 -50.59
C ILE A 167 -3.53 -22.85 -51.02
N ALA A 168 -2.66 -22.17 -50.28
CA ALA A 168 -2.02 -20.94 -50.69
C ALA A 168 -0.52 -21.19 -50.92
N LEU A 169 0.08 -20.40 -51.81
CA LEU A 169 1.52 -20.35 -52.00
C LEU A 169 2.06 -19.12 -51.31
N ASP A 170 3.08 -19.30 -50.48
CA ASP A 170 3.82 -18.16 -49.96
C ASP A 170 4.77 -17.60 -51.03
N ARG A 171 5.40 -16.48 -50.71
CA ARG A 171 6.41 -15.85 -51.58
C ARG A 171 7.58 -16.77 -51.97
N ASN A 172 7.89 -17.80 -51.21
CA ASN A 172 8.99 -18.73 -51.45
C ASN A 172 8.52 -20.03 -52.13
N GLY A 173 7.23 -20.17 -52.46
CA GLY A 173 6.65 -21.36 -53.09
C GLY A 173 6.26 -22.46 -52.09
N HIS A 174 6.17 -22.18 -50.79
CA HIS A 174 5.68 -23.13 -49.80
C HIS A 174 4.16 -23.23 -49.77
N LEU A 175 3.68 -24.47 -49.58
CA LEU A 175 2.25 -24.79 -49.48
C LEU A 175 1.72 -24.51 -48.08
N MET A 176 0.63 -23.76 -48.00
CA MET A 176 0.10 -23.19 -46.77
C MET A 176 -1.40 -23.41 -46.61
N CYS A 177 -1.84 -23.65 -45.38
CA CYS A 177 -3.25 -23.55 -45.01
C CYS A 177 -3.60 -22.10 -44.67
N ASP A 178 -4.90 -21.77 -44.69
CA ASP A 178 -5.39 -20.42 -44.41
C ASP A 178 -4.96 -19.91 -43.02
N ASP A 179 -4.86 -20.79 -42.02
CA ASP A 179 -4.48 -20.42 -40.65
C ASP A 179 -2.99 -20.06 -40.50
N CYS A 180 -2.14 -20.55 -41.38
CA CYS A 180 -0.69 -20.31 -41.32
C CYS A 180 -0.21 -19.28 -42.35
N LEU A 181 -1.17 -18.68 -43.08
CA LEU A 181 -0.93 -17.66 -44.10
C LEU A 181 -1.01 -16.27 -43.47
N PHE A 182 0.09 -15.53 -43.56
CA PHE A 182 0.16 -14.16 -43.04
C PHE A 182 0.45 -13.16 -44.15
N GLN A 183 -0.04 -11.93 -43.99
CA GLN A 183 0.18 -10.86 -44.96
C GLN A 183 1.07 -9.78 -44.33
N CYS A 184 2.16 -9.44 -45.00
CA CYS A 184 3.01 -8.34 -44.56
C CYS A 184 2.26 -7.01 -44.68
N ALA A 185 2.17 -6.26 -43.58
CA ALA A 185 1.48 -4.97 -43.56
C ALA A 185 2.15 -3.88 -44.41
N ALA A 186 3.43 -4.03 -44.75
CA ALA A 186 4.19 -3.06 -45.53
C ALA A 186 4.20 -3.35 -47.04
N CYS A 187 4.53 -4.58 -47.46
CA CYS A 187 4.61 -4.94 -48.88
C CYS A 187 3.41 -5.73 -49.40
N LEU A 188 2.49 -6.17 -48.53
CA LEU A 188 1.31 -6.99 -48.84
C LEU A 188 1.61 -8.40 -49.38
N ASP A 189 2.88 -8.83 -49.37
CA ASP A 189 3.27 -10.20 -49.71
C ASP A 189 2.70 -11.20 -48.70
N LEU A 190 2.35 -12.39 -49.20
CA LEU A 190 1.90 -13.53 -48.40
C LEU A 190 3.10 -14.37 -47.95
N LEU A 191 3.20 -14.64 -46.65
CA LEU A 191 4.30 -15.36 -46.03
C LEU A 191 3.82 -16.47 -45.11
N CYS A 192 4.65 -17.49 -45.02
CA CYS A 192 4.46 -18.56 -44.06
C CYS A 192 4.90 -18.19 -42.65
N ALA A 193 4.23 -18.77 -41.64
CA ALA A 193 4.64 -18.66 -40.24
C ALA A 193 6.13 -18.99 -40.04
N ALA A 194 6.63 -20.01 -40.74
CA ALA A 194 8.03 -20.45 -40.67
C ALA A 194 9.01 -19.52 -41.43
N CYS A 195 8.50 -18.71 -42.36
CA CYS A 195 9.27 -17.87 -43.26
C CYS A 195 9.55 -16.49 -42.66
N GLY A 196 9.05 -16.22 -41.46
CA GLY A 196 9.45 -15.08 -40.65
C GLY A 196 8.59 -13.84 -40.87
N VAL A 197 7.32 -13.95 -40.50
CA VAL A 197 6.54 -12.78 -40.08
C VAL A 197 6.82 -12.50 -38.62
N ALA A 198 7.24 -11.28 -38.32
CA ALA A 198 7.41 -10.82 -36.95
C ALA A 198 6.50 -9.62 -36.68
N VAL A 199 5.96 -9.59 -35.47
CA VAL A 199 5.09 -8.52 -35.02
C VAL A 199 5.95 -7.35 -34.57
N CYS A 200 5.69 -6.16 -35.10
CA CYS A 200 6.40 -4.96 -34.66
C CYS A 200 5.98 -4.60 -33.22
N PRO A 201 6.92 -4.44 -32.26
CA PRO A 201 6.58 -4.17 -30.86
C PRO A 201 5.91 -2.81 -30.62
N VAL A 202 5.95 -1.91 -31.61
CA VAL A 202 5.40 -0.54 -31.50
C VAL A 202 3.99 -0.46 -32.06
N CYS A 203 3.74 -0.97 -33.27
CA CYS A 203 2.43 -0.86 -33.94
C CYS A 203 1.66 -2.17 -34.01
N GLN A 204 2.23 -3.28 -33.55
CA GLN A 204 1.64 -4.63 -33.55
C GLN A 204 1.27 -5.16 -34.95
N LYS A 205 1.79 -4.56 -36.01
CA LYS A 205 1.62 -5.05 -37.39
C LYS A 205 2.68 -6.10 -37.73
N GLU A 206 2.27 -7.14 -38.45
CA GLU A 206 3.13 -8.21 -38.95
C GLU A 206 3.93 -7.73 -40.17
N ASN A 207 5.25 -7.93 -40.12
CA ASN A 207 6.15 -7.53 -41.18
C ASN A 207 7.06 -8.68 -41.59
N CYS A 208 7.28 -8.79 -42.90
CA CYS A 208 8.22 -9.75 -43.47
C CYS A 208 9.66 -9.38 -43.12
N ASP A 209 10.56 -10.26 -43.50
CA ASP A 209 11.96 -10.12 -43.18
C ASP A 209 12.65 -8.92 -43.83
N ARG A 210 12.15 -8.49 -44.99
CA ARG A 210 12.67 -7.33 -45.74
C ARG A 210 12.11 -6.00 -45.27
N CYS A 211 10.89 -6.00 -44.72
CA CYS A 211 10.21 -4.79 -44.26
C CYS A 211 10.45 -4.49 -42.78
N SER A 212 11.23 -5.33 -42.10
CA SER A 212 11.55 -5.19 -40.69
C SER A 212 13.04 -5.36 -40.44
N GLN A 213 13.54 -4.66 -39.42
CA GLN A 213 14.92 -4.71 -38.99
C GLN A 213 14.99 -5.15 -37.52
N GLU A 214 16.02 -5.91 -37.16
CA GLU A 214 16.24 -6.36 -35.80
C GLU A 214 16.73 -5.20 -34.93
N CYS A 215 16.06 -5.00 -33.80
CA CYS A 215 16.47 -4.03 -32.80
C CYS A 215 17.67 -4.55 -32.02
N TRP A 216 18.78 -3.82 -32.02
CA TRP A 216 19.97 -4.22 -31.26
C TRP A 216 19.71 -4.38 -29.75
N ALA A 217 18.76 -3.62 -29.20
CA ALA A 217 18.50 -3.58 -27.76
C ALA A 217 17.59 -4.72 -27.25
N CYS A 218 16.54 -5.10 -27.99
CA CYS A 218 15.59 -6.13 -27.56
C CYS A 218 15.64 -7.41 -28.41
N GLY A 219 16.32 -7.42 -29.56
CA GLY A 219 16.35 -8.53 -30.51
C GLY A 219 15.06 -8.71 -31.32
N GLU A 220 14.00 -7.97 -31.02
CA GLU A 220 12.75 -8.03 -31.77
C GLU A 220 12.82 -7.22 -33.07
N ARG A 221 11.95 -7.57 -34.03
CA ARG A 221 11.92 -6.95 -35.36
C ARG A 221 10.93 -5.80 -35.40
N ALA A 222 11.42 -4.60 -35.70
CA ALA A 222 10.58 -3.41 -35.87
C ALA A 222 10.43 -3.03 -37.34
N CYS A 223 9.28 -2.47 -37.74
CA CYS A 223 9.09 -1.97 -39.10
C CYS A 223 9.92 -0.71 -39.36
N ALA A 224 10.15 -0.39 -40.63
CA ALA A 224 10.97 0.76 -41.04
C ALA A 224 10.53 2.12 -40.43
N GLU A 225 9.23 2.31 -40.17
CA GLU A 225 8.71 3.54 -39.53
C GLU A 225 9.00 3.63 -38.03
N HIS A 226 9.26 2.50 -37.37
CA HIS A 226 9.40 2.40 -35.91
C HIS A 226 10.80 1.99 -35.47
N ILE A 227 11.79 2.12 -36.36
CA ILE A 227 13.21 1.89 -36.07
C ILE A 227 14.02 3.09 -36.54
N SER A 228 15.05 3.46 -35.78
CA SER A 228 15.95 4.53 -36.15
C SER A 228 17.33 4.33 -35.52
N ARG A 229 18.34 5.01 -36.07
CA ARG A 229 19.71 4.96 -35.54
C ARG A 229 19.85 5.83 -34.31
N CYS A 230 20.40 5.27 -33.23
CA CYS A 230 20.73 6.06 -32.06
C CYS A 230 21.95 6.98 -32.35
N PRO A 231 21.90 8.28 -32.04
CA PRO A 231 23.03 9.19 -32.29
C PRO A 231 24.26 8.90 -31.41
N VAL A 232 24.13 8.10 -30.35
CA VAL A 232 25.20 7.80 -29.40
C VAL A 232 25.94 6.51 -29.74
N CYS A 233 25.23 5.39 -29.92
CA CYS A 233 25.86 4.11 -30.29
C CYS A 233 25.85 3.81 -31.80
N GLN A 234 25.08 4.57 -32.58
CA GLN A 234 24.91 4.39 -34.03
C GLN A 234 24.18 3.10 -34.46
N ASP A 235 23.68 2.32 -33.51
CA ASP A 235 22.89 1.11 -33.77
C ASP A 235 21.42 1.41 -34.09
N ASP A 236 20.81 0.52 -34.87
CA ASP A 236 19.39 0.53 -35.21
C ASP A 236 18.56 -0.02 -34.03
N VAL A 237 17.71 0.84 -33.45
CA VAL A 237 16.94 0.52 -32.23
C VAL A 237 15.49 0.92 -32.43
N CYS A 238 14.56 0.08 -31.97
CA CYS A 238 13.13 0.34 -32.11
C CYS A 238 12.70 1.54 -31.23
N HIS A 239 11.64 2.23 -31.65
CA HIS A 239 11.10 3.38 -30.90
C HIS A 239 10.59 3.02 -29.50
N ALA A 240 10.30 1.75 -29.20
CA ALA A 240 9.98 1.30 -27.85
C ALA A 240 11.20 1.30 -26.90
N CYS A 241 12.39 1.00 -27.43
CA CYS A 241 13.65 1.01 -26.68
C CYS A 241 14.34 2.38 -26.67
N GLN A 242 13.82 3.33 -27.46
CA GLN A 242 14.28 4.71 -27.49
C GLN A 242 13.33 5.63 -26.73
N THR A 243 13.84 6.77 -26.30
CA THR A 243 13.04 7.87 -25.73
C THR A 243 13.74 9.18 -26.04
N GLU A 244 12.96 10.26 -26.11
CA GLU A 244 13.48 11.61 -26.34
C GLU A 244 14.03 12.20 -25.04
N CYS A 245 15.15 12.91 -25.14
CA CYS A 245 15.66 13.73 -24.05
C CYS A 245 14.66 14.86 -23.75
N ALA A 246 14.19 14.95 -22.50
CA ALA A 246 13.23 15.98 -22.10
C ALA A 246 13.76 17.42 -22.29
N GLN A 247 15.08 17.61 -22.26
CA GLN A 247 15.71 18.93 -22.40
C GLN A 247 15.96 19.36 -23.86
N CYS A 248 16.40 18.44 -24.74
CA CYS A 248 16.82 18.79 -26.11
C CYS A 248 16.03 18.10 -27.22
N GLY A 249 15.10 17.21 -26.88
CA GLY A 249 14.29 16.45 -27.83
C GLY A 249 15.05 15.37 -28.62
N ALA A 250 16.36 15.22 -28.42
CA ALA A 250 17.14 14.20 -29.12
C ALA A 250 16.69 12.80 -28.71
N ARG A 251 16.27 11.99 -29.69
CA ARG A 251 15.86 10.60 -29.48
C ARG A 251 17.09 9.68 -29.43
N GLN A 252 17.19 8.90 -28.36
CA GLN A 252 18.30 7.97 -28.14
C GLN A 252 17.85 6.75 -27.34
N CYS A 253 18.67 5.70 -27.30
CA CYS A 253 18.41 4.53 -26.47
C CYS A 253 18.20 4.93 -25.01
N ARG A 254 17.23 4.31 -24.34
CA ARG A 254 16.98 4.53 -22.91
C ARG A 254 18.22 4.30 -22.04
N SER A 255 19.11 3.38 -22.44
CA SER A 255 20.39 3.11 -21.79
C SER A 255 21.37 4.30 -21.79
N HIS A 256 21.24 5.25 -22.73
CA HIS A 256 22.09 6.44 -22.81
C HIS A 256 21.47 7.66 -22.12
N LEU A 257 20.24 7.54 -21.64
CA LEU A 257 19.56 8.58 -20.89
C LEU A 257 19.82 8.40 -19.39
N ARG A 258 19.73 9.51 -18.65
CA ARG A 258 19.83 9.56 -17.19
C ARG A 258 18.55 10.17 -16.64
N ALA A 259 18.13 9.73 -15.46
CA ALA A 259 17.02 10.35 -14.75
C ALA A 259 17.41 11.76 -14.28
N ASP A 260 16.56 12.75 -14.57
CA ASP A 260 16.66 14.07 -13.95
C ASP A 260 16.19 13.99 -12.50
N CYS A 261 17.00 14.53 -11.58
CA CYS A 261 16.66 14.63 -10.17
C CYS A 261 15.61 15.70 -9.85
N VAL A 262 15.33 16.62 -10.77
CA VAL A 262 14.26 17.60 -10.65
C VAL A 262 12.99 16.97 -11.20
N THR A 263 12.28 16.25 -10.32
CA THR A 263 10.98 15.68 -10.67
C THR A 263 9.88 16.74 -10.62
N PRO A 264 8.99 16.80 -11.63
CA PRO A 264 7.76 17.58 -11.51
C PRO A 264 6.87 16.98 -10.40
N ALA A 265 6.06 17.83 -9.76
CA ALA A 265 5.33 17.57 -8.51
C ALA A 265 4.35 16.36 -8.52
N ALA A 266 4.17 15.67 -9.65
CA ALA A 266 3.25 14.53 -9.81
C ALA A 266 3.79 13.40 -10.72
N GLY A 267 5.08 13.36 -11.04
CA GLY A 267 5.59 12.55 -12.16
C GLY A 267 6.75 11.61 -11.85
N GLN A 268 6.91 10.62 -12.74
CA GLN A 268 8.15 9.86 -12.88
C GLN A 268 9.29 10.81 -13.32
N PRO A 269 10.55 10.50 -12.96
CA PRO A 269 11.68 11.33 -13.36
C PRO A 269 11.82 11.36 -14.89
N GLU A 270 11.91 12.57 -15.43
CA GLU A 270 12.17 12.77 -16.85
C GLU A 270 13.57 12.27 -17.22
N LEU A 271 13.73 11.83 -18.47
CA LEU A 271 14.98 11.27 -18.97
C LEU A 271 15.74 12.33 -19.78
N ILE A 272 16.98 12.58 -19.42
CA ILE A 272 17.87 13.57 -20.05
C ILE A 272 19.11 12.90 -20.62
N CYS A 273 19.63 13.40 -21.75
CA CYS A 273 20.82 12.86 -22.38
C CYS A 273 22.09 13.22 -21.61
N ALA A 274 23.18 12.49 -21.88
CA ALA A 274 24.45 12.69 -21.19
C ALA A 274 25.02 14.11 -21.36
N SER A 275 24.72 14.80 -22.47
CA SER A 275 25.16 16.17 -22.74
C SER A 275 24.36 17.22 -21.97
N CYS A 276 23.08 16.95 -21.70
CA CYS A 276 22.22 17.83 -20.89
C CYS A 276 22.37 17.55 -19.38
N ALA A 277 22.80 16.34 -19.01
CA ALA A 277 22.95 15.89 -17.64
C ALA A 277 24.21 16.50 -16.98
N VAL A 278 24.03 17.60 -16.28
CA VAL A 278 25.07 18.22 -15.43
C VAL A 278 24.87 17.74 -13.99
N ARG A 279 25.98 17.47 -13.28
CA ARG A 279 25.98 16.95 -11.91
C ARG A 279 25.88 18.11 -10.90
N CYS A 280 24.90 18.05 -10.01
CA CYS A 280 24.68 19.07 -8.98
C CYS A 280 25.73 18.98 -7.87
N ALA A 281 26.35 20.11 -7.50
CA ALA A 281 27.33 20.16 -6.41
C ALA A 281 26.71 19.85 -5.02
N GLY A 282 25.40 20.03 -4.86
CA GLY A 282 24.69 19.81 -3.61
C GLY A 282 24.32 18.34 -3.36
N CYS A 283 23.50 17.76 -4.24
CA CYS A 283 23.02 16.37 -4.09
C CYS A 283 23.85 15.34 -4.88
N ASN A 284 24.81 15.77 -5.70
CA ASN A 284 25.61 14.90 -6.57
C ASN A 284 24.80 14.11 -7.62
N GLN A 285 23.53 14.48 -7.85
CA GLN A 285 22.65 13.88 -8.87
C GLN A 285 22.68 14.69 -10.17
N TYR A 286 22.24 14.08 -11.27
CA TYR A 286 22.17 14.72 -12.59
C TYR A 286 20.88 15.51 -12.76
N SER A 287 20.98 16.67 -13.40
CA SER A 287 19.83 17.47 -13.83
C SER A 287 20.14 18.22 -15.12
N ALA A 288 19.11 18.71 -15.80
CA ALA A 288 19.23 19.79 -16.77
C ALA A 288 18.81 21.15 -16.17
N HIS A 289 18.12 21.13 -15.02
CA HIS A 289 17.49 22.31 -14.41
C HIS A 289 18.32 22.88 -13.27
N PHE A 290 19.07 23.93 -13.57
CA PHE A 290 19.97 24.61 -12.64
C PHE A 290 19.64 26.08 -12.49
N ASP A 291 19.94 26.61 -11.31
CA ASP A 291 20.01 28.05 -11.06
C ASP A 291 21.19 28.34 -10.12
N VAL A 292 21.49 29.61 -9.88
CA VAL A 292 22.66 30.07 -9.12
C VAL A 292 22.28 30.36 -7.67
N CYS A 293 23.14 29.96 -6.73
CA CYS A 293 23.03 30.37 -5.34
C CYS A 293 23.52 31.82 -5.17
N ASP A 294 22.67 32.70 -4.65
CA ASP A 294 23.00 34.11 -4.42
C ASP A 294 24.13 34.29 -3.39
N ALA A 295 24.29 33.35 -2.46
CA ALA A 295 25.31 33.42 -1.42
C ALA A 295 26.69 32.92 -1.87
N SER A 296 26.76 31.92 -2.75
CA SER A 296 28.03 31.26 -3.13
C SER A 296 28.42 31.43 -4.59
N GLY A 297 27.51 31.89 -5.45
CA GLY A 297 27.70 31.97 -6.91
C GLY A 297 27.76 30.60 -7.60
N GLN A 298 27.64 29.49 -6.87
CA GLN A 298 27.67 28.14 -7.45
C GLN A 298 26.30 27.73 -8.00
N ARG A 299 26.30 26.84 -8.99
CA ARG A 299 25.08 26.31 -9.62
C ARG A 299 24.59 25.07 -8.87
N PHE A 300 23.32 25.06 -8.52
CA PHE A 300 22.64 23.93 -7.90
C PHE A 300 21.37 23.59 -8.68
N CYS A 301 20.94 22.32 -8.62
CA CYS A 301 19.67 21.94 -9.22
C CYS A 301 18.50 22.62 -8.48
N LEU A 302 17.38 22.83 -9.17
CA LEU A 302 16.23 23.52 -8.60
C LEU A 302 15.67 22.86 -7.32
N ASN A 303 15.87 21.55 -7.14
CA ASN A 303 15.46 20.85 -5.92
C ASN A 303 16.35 21.18 -4.70
N CYS A 304 17.65 21.41 -4.94
CA CYS A 304 18.61 21.79 -3.91
C CYS A 304 18.54 23.27 -3.54
N LEU A 305 18.08 24.12 -4.46
CA LEU A 305 17.89 25.54 -4.16
C LEU A 305 16.64 25.76 -3.32
N LYS A 306 16.76 26.67 -2.36
CA LYS A 306 15.68 27.11 -1.51
C LYS A 306 15.58 28.63 -1.55
N THR A 307 14.36 29.14 -1.48
CA THR A 307 14.11 30.58 -1.43
C THR A 307 14.03 31.01 0.02
N CYS A 308 14.84 32.00 0.42
CA CYS A 308 14.78 32.56 1.76
C CYS A 308 13.43 33.22 1.99
N ALA A 309 12.74 32.84 3.06
CA ALA A 309 11.40 33.34 3.39
C ALA A 309 11.38 34.84 3.78
N ASP A 310 12.53 35.41 4.15
CA ASP A 310 12.66 36.82 4.56
C ASP A 310 13.07 37.73 3.39
N CYS A 311 14.25 37.48 2.78
CA CYS A 311 14.77 38.34 1.72
C CYS A 311 14.48 37.87 0.28
N GLY A 312 13.91 36.69 0.08
CA GLY A 312 13.59 36.13 -1.24
C GLY A 312 14.78 35.62 -2.05
N ARG A 313 16.02 35.68 -1.53
CA ARG A 313 17.22 35.15 -2.21
C ARG A 313 17.18 33.63 -2.36
N LYS A 314 17.73 33.10 -3.46
CA LYS A 314 17.92 31.67 -3.70
C LYS A 314 19.24 31.22 -3.10
N VAL A 315 19.16 30.29 -2.15
CA VAL A 315 20.30 29.78 -1.40
C VAL A 315 20.41 28.28 -1.56
N GLY A 316 21.63 27.83 -1.85
CA GLY A 316 21.98 26.42 -2.01
C GLY A 316 22.28 25.73 -0.68
N PRO A 317 22.45 24.40 -0.69
CA PRO A 317 22.82 23.62 0.48
C PRO A 317 24.07 24.18 1.18
N GLY A 318 24.02 24.27 2.51
CA GLY A 318 25.08 24.87 3.33
C GLY A 318 24.98 26.39 3.54
N PHE A 319 24.10 27.08 2.80
CA PHE A 319 23.90 28.54 2.90
C PHE A 319 22.49 28.93 3.40
N TYR A 320 21.70 27.94 3.85
CA TYR A 320 20.41 28.17 4.46
C TYR A 320 20.26 27.38 5.77
N HIS A 321 19.41 27.90 6.65
CA HIS A 321 19.07 27.31 7.93
C HIS A 321 17.55 27.30 8.11
N ALA A 322 17.05 26.29 8.84
CA ALA A 322 15.66 26.29 9.31
C ALA A 322 15.57 27.09 10.62
N ALA A 323 14.61 28.01 10.70
CA ALA A 323 14.37 28.75 11.95
C ALA A 323 13.59 27.87 12.94
N ALA A 324 13.91 27.96 14.22
CA ALA A 324 13.20 27.21 15.25
C ALA A 324 11.75 27.72 15.39
N GLY A 325 10.76 26.86 15.10
CA GLY A 325 9.34 27.18 15.21
C GLY A 325 8.65 27.60 13.91
N ASP A 326 9.39 27.70 12.81
CA ASP A 326 8.85 27.97 11.47
C ASP A 326 9.34 26.91 10.47
N ARG A 327 8.51 26.55 9.48
CA ARG A 327 8.89 25.65 8.38
C ARG A 327 9.68 26.38 7.28
N GLY A 328 9.82 27.70 7.39
CA GLY A 328 10.62 28.53 6.50
C GLY A 328 12.12 28.22 6.57
N VAL A 329 12.77 28.42 5.42
CA VAL A 329 14.24 28.37 5.26
C VAL A 329 14.75 29.80 5.08
N TYR A 330 15.86 30.09 5.74
CA TYR A 330 16.43 31.44 5.84
C TYR A 330 17.91 31.42 5.48
N CYS A 331 18.41 32.45 4.80
CA CYS A 331 19.84 32.58 4.53
C CYS A 331 20.62 32.92 5.81
N ALA A 332 21.93 32.73 5.78
CA ALA A 332 22.82 33.04 6.90
C ALA A 332 22.76 34.53 7.34
N ASP A 333 22.46 35.45 6.42
CA ASP A 333 22.36 36.89 6.71
C ASP A 333 21.06 37.26 7.45
N CYS A 334 19.96 36.56 7.19
CA CYS A 334 18.64 36.84 7.75
C CYS A 334 18.37 36.13 9.08
N ILE A 335 19.15 35.08 9.38
CA ILE A 335 18.99 34.30 10.61
C ILE A 335 19.99 34.76 11.66
N THR A 336 19.53 34.94 12.89
CA THR A 336 20.37 35.38 14.01
C THR A 336 20.17 34.46 15.21
N LEU A 337 21.16 34.37 16.09
CA LEU A 337 21.04 33.57 17.31
C LEU A 337 20.28 34.36 18.37
N CYS A 338 19.22 33.78 18.92
CA CYS A 338 18.49 34.37 20.03
C CYS A 338 19.40 34.48 21.27
N PRO A 339 19.64 35.67 21.85
CA PRO A 339 20.46 35.81 23.05
C PRO A 339 19.93 35.03 24.26
N GLY A 340 18.62 34.76 24.31
CA GLY A 340 17.99 34.09 25.44
C GLY A 340 18.08 32.56 25.42
N CYS A 341 18.12 31.93 24.24
CA CYS A 341 18.11 30.46 24.12
C CYS A 341 19.14 29.90 23.14
N SER A 342 19.93 30.77 22.50
CA SER A 342 20.92 30.43 21.48
C SER A 342 20.36 29.68 20.26
N ALA A 343 19.03 29.60 20.11
CA ALA A 343 18.41 29.01 18.94
C ALA A 343 18.42 30.00 17.75
N SER A 344 18.59 29.47 16.54
CA SER A 344 18.51 30.24 15.31
C SER A 344 17.09 30.74 15.08
N ALA A 345 16.92 32.06 15.05
CA ALA A 345 15.65 32.73 14.97
C ALA A 345 15.70 33.87 13.94
N VAL A 346 14.53 34.21 13.44
CA VAL A 346 14.28 35.40 12.63
C VAL A 346 13.37 36.35 13.40
N ASN A 347 13.39 37.64 13.06
CA ASN A 347 12.52 38.66 13.67
C ASN A 347 12.65 38.74 15.20
N ILE A 348 13.89 38.90 15.70
CA ILE A 348 14.12 39.14 17.13
C ILE A 348 13.41 40.44 17.55
N ARG A 349 12.59 40.35 18.61
CA ARG A 349 11.86 41.49 19.18
C ARG A 349 12.43 41.82 20.55
N TYR A 350 12.30 43.08 20.97
CA TYR A 350 12.82 43.56 22.24
C TYR A 350 11.74 43.52 23.32
N CYS A 351 12.10 43.07 24.52
CA CYS A 351 11.23 43.14 25.69
C CYS A 351 11.04 44.62 26.09
N GLU A 352 9.81 45.09 26.17
CA GLU A 352 9.50 46.47 26.54
C GLU A 352 10.06 46.84 27.94
N THR A 353 10.11 45.88 28.86
CA THR A 353 10.52 46.13 30.25
C THR A 353 12.03 46.15 30.45
N CYS A 354 12.78 45.24 29.81
CA CYS A 354 14.23 45.10 30.05
C CYS A 354 15.10 45.37 28.82
N GLY A 355 14.50 45.64 27.66
CA GLY A 355 15.23 45.88 26.40
C GLY A 355 15.95 44.65 25.83
N ALA A 356 15.91 43.49 26.49
CA ALA A 356 16.56 42.29 26.01
C ALA A 356 15.87 41.74 24.75
N ALA A 357 16.68 41.26 23.81
CA ALA A 357 16.23 40.76 22.52
C ALA A 357 15.87 39.27 22.61
N HIS A 358 14.68 38.88 22.17
CA HIS A 358 14.16 37.52 22.25
C HIS A 358 13.52 37.07 20.94
N CYS A 359 13.65 35.77 20.64
CA CYS A 359 12.89 35.14 19.57
C CYS A 359 11.42 34.96 19.96
N ALA A 360 10.57 34.65 18.99
CA ALA A 360 9.13 34.40 19.21
C ALA A 360 8.82 33.28 20.22
N ASN A 361 9.77 32.38 20.50
CA ASN A 361 9.60 31.34 21.50
C ASN A 361 10.00 31.78 22.92
N CYS A 362 10.98 32.69 23.04
CA CYS A 362 11.48 33.19 24.33
C CYS A 362 10.78 34.47 24.81
N GLY A 363 10.15 35.19 23.89
CA GLY A 363 9.31 36.33 24.19
C GLY A 363 7.86 36.07 23.82
N HIS A 364 6.97 36.75 24.51
CA HIS A 364 5.53 36.62 24.34
C HIS A 364 4.91 38.00 24.16
N THR A 365 3.81 38.05 23.41
CA THR A 365 3.02 39.27 23.24
C THR A 365 1.92 39.26 24.29
N CYS A 366 1.74 40.39 24.99
CA CYS A 366 0.64 40.53 25.93
C CYS A 366 -0.68 40.66 25.17
N ASP A 367 -1.67 39.83 25.47
CA ASP A 367 -2.96 39.83 24.77
C ASP A 367 -3.75 41.13 24.97
N THR A 368 -3.52 41.83 26.09
CA THR A 368 -4.20 43.09 26.42
C THR A 368 -3.58 44.30 25.72
N CYS A 369 -2.26 44.49 25.80
CA CYS A 369 -1.59 45.69 25.26
C CYS A 369 -0.80 45.46 23.97
N GLN A 370 -0.72 44.22 23.48
CA GLN A 370 -0.03 43.83 22.26
C GLN A 370 1.49 44.13 22.23
N LYS A 371 2.07 44.51 23.37
CA LYS A 371 3.54 44.71 23.53
C LYS A 371 4.26 43.40 23.79
N HIS A 372 5.56 43.36 23.46
CA HIS A 372 6.40 42.16 23.56
C HIS A 372 7.21 42.14 24.87
N PHE A 373 7.25 40.99 25.53
CA PHE A 373 7.88 40.80 26.84
C PHE A 373 8.61 39.46 26.89
N CYS A 374 9.71 39.38 27.65
CA CYS A 374 10.40 38.11 27.85
C CYS A 374 9.63 37.20 28.83
N HIS A 375 9.98 35.91 28.88
CA HIS A 375 9.36 34.94 29.80
C HIS A 375 9.39 35.33 31.30
N GLN A 376 10.28 36.24 31.72
CA GLN A 376 10.32 36.73 33.10
C GLN A 376 9.35 37.89 33.35
N HIS A 377 8.99 38.64 32.30
CA HIS A 377 8.12 39.82 32.37
C HIS A 377 6.71 39.57 31.80
N ALA A 378 6.47 38.37 31.27
CA ALA A 378 5.18 37.89 30.83
C ALA A 378 4.82 36.62 31.61
N ALA A 379 3.56 36.54 32.06
CA ALA A 379 3.00 35.33 32.66
C ALA A 379 1.89 34.80 31.77
N ARG A 380 1.71 33.47 31.77
CA ARG A 380 0.62 32.81 31.06
C ARG A 380 -0.38 32.28 32.08
N ASP A 381 -1.65 32.66 31.92
CA ASP A 381 -2.74 32.13 32.74
C ASP A 381 -2.91 30.63 32.46
N ARG A 382 -3.05 29.82 33.51
CA ARG A 382 -3.19 28.36 33.34
C ARG A 382 -4.55 27.95 32.79
N VAL A 383 -5.57 28.78 32.97
CA VAL A 383 -6.95 28.49 32.60
C VAL A 383 -7.24 29.07 31.21
N CYS A 384 -7.09 30.39 31.03
CA CYS A 384 -7.44 31.04 29.77
C CYS A 384 -6.31 31.01 28.73
N LYS A 385 -5.10 30.57 29.10
CA LYS A 385 -3.88 30.53 28.26
C LYS A 385 -3.42 31.89 27.72
N HIS A 386 -4.10 32.98 28.07
CA HIS A 386 -3.67 34.33 27.73
C HIS A 386 -2.32 34.63 28.36
N VAL A 387 -1.49 35.34 27.62
CA VAL A 387 -0.23 35.87 28.08
C VAL A 387 -0.41 37.35 28.42
N PHE A 388 0.01 37.74 29.62
CA PHE A 388 -0.14 39.10 30.12
C PHE A 388 1.17 39.62 30.71
N CYS A 389 1.39 40.93 30.60
CA CYS A 389 2.50 41.60 31.27
C CYS A 389 2.15 41.84 32.74
N ARG A 390 3.16 42.25 33.53
CA ARG A 390 2.99 42.51 34.97
C ARG A 390 1.90 43.54 35.30
N GLU A 391 1.66 44.52 34.42
CA GLU A 391 0.63 45.56 34.62
C GLU A 391 -0.79 45.03 34.40
N HIS A 392 -0.96 44.05 33.51
CA HIS A 392 -2.27 43.44 33.20
C HIS A 392 -2.49 42.10 33.93
N GLY A 393 -1.55 41.72 34.81
CA GLY A 393 -1.64 40.55 35.66
C GLY A 393 -2.16 40.90 37.04
N ALA A 394 -3.04 40.06 37.56
CA ALA A 394 -3.42 40.03 38.96
C ALA A 394 -2.75 38.85 39.69
N ALA A 395 -2.86 38.79 41.00
CA ALA A 395 -2.46 37.62 41.78
C ALA A 395 -3.65 37.12 42.60
N CYS A 396 -3.78 35.80 42.74
CA CYS A 396 -4.81 35.23 43.61
C CYS A 396 -4.57 35.67 45.05
N GLY A 397 -5.56 36.28 45.69
CA GLY A 397 -5.47 36.74 47.08
C GLY A 397 -5.30 35.64 48.13
N VAL A 398 -5.45 34.36 47.72
CA VAL A 398 -5.32 33.18 48.60
C VAL A 398 -3.98 32.46 48.38
N CYS A 399 -3.59 32.14 47.14
CA CYS A 399 -2.34 31.41 46.86
C CYS A 399 -1.21 32.24 46.24
N GLY A 400 -1.47 33.47 45.81
CA GLY A 400 -0.49 34.32 45.14
C GLY A 400 -0.22 33.96 43.67
N ASP A 401 -0.88 32.95 43.10
CA ASP A 401 -0.68 32.57 41.69
C ASP A 401 -1.06 33.71 40.74
N PRO A 402 -0.29 33.94 39.65
CA PRO A 402 -0.59 34.98 38.68
C PRO A 402 -1.85 34.63 37.88
N LEU A 403 -2.74 35.61 37.74
CA LEU A 403 -4.03 35.51 37.08
C LEU A 403 -4.16 36.58 36.01
N CYS A 404 -4.83 36.25 34.91
CA CYS A 404 -5.23 37.26 33.94
C CYS A 404 -6.32 38.15 34.55
N ALA A 405 -6.05 39.44 34.74
CA ALA A 405 -7.00 40.39 35.33
C ALA A 405 -8.26 40.57 34.46
N ALA A 406 -8.16 40.36 33.14
CA ALA A 406 -9.30 40.47 32.23
C ALA A 406 -10.25 39.27 32.29
N CYS A 407 -9.79 38.09 32.74
CA CYS A 407 -10.59 36.86 32.74
C CYS A 407 -11.03 36.40 34.14
N ASN A 408 -10.42 36.91 35.20
CA ASN A 408 -10.73 36.50 36.57
C ASN A 408 -11.49 37.62 37.27
N ALA A 409 -12.63 37.28 37.89
CA ALA A 409 -13.41 38.22 38.67
C ALA A 409 -12.76 38.51 40.03
N THR A 410 -13.04 39.69 40.58
CA THR A 410 -12.74 40.05 41.97
C THR A 410 -13.83 39.52 42.91
N CYS A 411 -13.45 39.22 44.15
CA CYS A 411 -14.44 38.82 45.16
C CYS A 411 -15.28 40.02 45.59
N GLY A 412 -16.60 39.93 45.45
CA GLY A 412 -17.51 41.01 45.86
C GLY A 412 -17.54 41.34 47.36
N ILE A 413 -16.76 40.65 48.20
CA ILE A 413 -16.64 40.92 49.64
C ILE A 413 -15.27 41.53 49.98
N CYS A 414 -14.17 40.95 49.49
CA CYS A 414 -12.81 41.39 49.85
C CYS A 414 -12.01 42.04 48.71
N GLU A 415 -12.61 42.17 47.52
CA GLU A 415 -12.06 42.81 46.32
C GLU A 415 -10.80 42.15 45.71
N ARG A 416 -10.31 41.07 46.31
CA ARG A 416 -9.15 40.34 45.78
C ARG A 416 -9.57 39.43 44.62
N TYR A 417 -8.72 39.34 43.60
CA TYR A 417 -8.82 38.31 42.57
C TYR A 417 -8.64 36.92 43.19
N TYR A 418 -9.35 35.93 42.69
CA TYR A 418 -9.22 34.54 43.14
C TYR A 418 -9.19 33.59 41.95
N CYS A 419 -8.39 32.53 42.06
CA CYS A 419 -8.34 31.50 41.02
C CYS A 419 -9.52 30.53 41.19
N ILE A 420 -9.81 29.74 40.15
CA ILE A 420 -10.87 28.73 40.17
C ILE A 420 -10.70 27.74 41.34
N ALA A 421 -9.47 27.39 41.70
CA ALA A 421 -9.21 26.46 42.82
C ALA A 421 -9.52 27.07 44.20
N HIS A 422 -9.53 28.40 44.32
CA HIS A 422 -9.81 29.12 45.56
C HIS A 422 -11.14 29.89 45.49
N ASN A 423 -12.06 29.44 44.63
CA ASN A 423 -13.42 29.93 44.63
C ASN A 423 -14.33 29.06 45.52
N ALA A 424 -15.44 29.65 45.96
CA ALA A 424 -16.51 28.95 46.65
C ALA A 424 -17.85 29.58 46.27
N VAL A 425 -18.90 28.77 46.23
CA VAL A 425 -20.26 29.21 45.87
C VAL A 425 -21.09 29.28 47.14
N CYS A 426 -21.75 30.42 47.37
CA CYS A 426 -22.69 30.59 48.48
C CYS A 426 -23.96 29.78 48.23
N GLU A 427 -24.40 28.95 49.17
CA GLU A 427 -25.63 28.15 48.98
C GLU A 427 -26.91 29.01 48.90
N LEU A 428 -26.92 30.16 49.59
CA LEU A 428 -28.07 31.06 49.60
C LEU A 428 -28.17 31.90 48.32
N CYS A 429 -27.15 32.72 48.02
CA CYS A 429 -27.18 33.62 46.87
C CYS A 429 -26.64 33.02 45.57
N ARG A 430 -25.97 31.86 45.63
CA ARG A 430 -25.37 31.15 44.49
C ARG A 430 -24.30 31.93 43.71
N CYS A 431 -23.88 33.10 44.20
CA CYS A 431 -22.72 33.80 43.67
C CYS A 431 -21.42 33.09 44.07
N THR A 432 -20.42 33.27 43.22
CA THR A 432 -19.06 32.79 43.44
C THR A 432 -18.25 33.88 44.15
N TYR A 433 -17.52 33.50 45.20
CA TYR A 433 -16.62 34.36 45.95
C TYR A 433 -15.27 33.66 46.14
N CYS A 434 -14.28 34.34 46.73
CA CYS A 434 -13.11 33.64 47.22
C CYS A 434 -13.50 32.73 48.40
N ARG A 435 -12.80 31.60 48.54
CA ARG A 435 -13.10 30.60 49.57
C ARG A 435 -13.00 31.13 51.00
N GLU A 436 -12.19 32.17 51.23
CA GLU A 436 -12.06 32.80 52.56
C GLU A 436 -13.32 33.59 52.96
N CYS A 437 -14.05 34.16 52.01
CA CYS A 437 -15.28 34.91 52.25
C CYS A 437 -16.55 34.04 52.24
N VAL A 438 -16.39 32.71 52.13
CA VAL A 438 -17.48 31.73 52.27
C VAL A 438 -17.21 30.87 53.49
N ARG A 439 -18.04 31.02 54.53
CA ARG A 439 -17.87 30.32 55.81
C ARG A 439 -18.09 28.83 55.61
N SER A 440 -17.01 28.04 55.69
CA SER A 440 -17.04 26.60 55.40
C SER A 440 -17.94 25.78 56.33
N SER A 441 -18.34 26.31 57.49
CA SER A 441 -19.26 25.65 58.43
C SER A 441 -20.72 25.69 58.01
N VAL A 442 -21.12 26.70 57.23
CA VAL A 442 -22.51 26.96 56.82
C VAL A 442 -22.68 27.15 55.31
N ASN A 443 -21.58 27.14 54.54
CA ASN A 443 -21.53 27.38 53.08
C ASN A 443 -22.23 28.66 52.62
N LEU A 444 -22.26 29.67 53.48
CA LEU A 444 -22.79 31.00 53.16
C LEU A 444 -21.65 32.00 53.00
N CYS A 445 -21.78 32.91 52.04
CA CYS A 445 -20.90 34.07 51.98
C CYS A 445 -21.12 34.96 53.22
N ASP A 446 -20.11 35.73 53.62
CA ASP A 446 -20.19 36.53 54.85
C ASP A 446 -21.43 37.44 54.89
N THR A 447 -21.78 38.08 53.77
CA THR A 447 -22.99 38.90 53.66
C THR A 447 -24.26 38.10 53.94
N CYS A 448 -24.42 36.92 53.32
CA CYS A 448 -25.58 36.04 53.55
C CYS A 448 -25.59 35.44 54.97
N ALA A 449 -24.43 35.18 55.55
CA ALA A 449 -24.31 34.60 56.88
C ALA A 449 -24.72 35.60 57.97
N THR A 450 -24.46 36.90 57.78
CA THR A 450 -24.79 37.92 58.78
C THR A 450 -26.08 38.69 58.51
N ILE A 451 -26.68 38.61 57.31
CA ILE A 451 -27.86 39.40 56.93
C ILE A 451 -29.06 39.29 57.89
N GLN A 452 -29.24 38.18 58.60
CA GLN A 452 -30.33 38.06 59.59
C GLN A 452 -30.09 38.86 60.88
N ASN A 453 -28.82 39.08 61.23
CA ASN A 453 -28.44 39.77 62.46
C ASN A 453 -28.07 41.23 62.19
N GLU A 454 -27.47 41.51 61.03
CA GLU A 454 -26.86 42.79 60.66
C GLU A 454 -27.56 43.45 59.46
N GLY A 455 -28.51 42.77 58.82
CA GLY A 455 -29.22 43.31 57.66
C GLY A 455 -30.17 44.44 58.05
N GLU A 456 -30.24 45.44 57.18
CA GLU A 456 -31.16 46.57 57.35
C GLU A 456 -32.58 46.14 57.01
N GLN A 457 -33.53 46.34 57.92
CA GLN A 457 -34.93 46.09 57.61
C GLN A 457 -35.47 47.18 56.67
N VAL A 458 -35.94 46.78 55.50
CA VAL A 458 -36.44 47.68 54.46
C VAL A 458 -37.87 47.31 54.06
N ASP A 459 -38.63 48.28 53.59
CA ASP A 459 -39.85 47.99 52.82
C ASP A 459 -39.44 47.79 51.36
N LEU A 460 -39.53 46.56 50.86
CA LEU A 460 -39.15 46.25 49.49
C LEU A 460 -40.03 47.00 48.47
N ALA A 461 -41.23 47.46 48.84
CA ALA A 461 -42.09 48.22 47.94
C ALA A 461 -41.52 49.62 47.59
N ASP A 462 -40.70 50.18 48.49
CA ASP A 462 -40.06 51.48 48.32
C ASP A 462 -38.72 51.38 47.56
N GLU A 463 -38.23 50.16 47.33
CA GLU A 463 -36.97 49.91 46.63
C GLU A 463 -37.17 49.97 45.10
N PRO A 464 -36.21 50.51 44.33
CA PRO A 464 -36.32 50.64 42.87
C PRO A 464 -36.63 49.32 42.13
N ILE A 465 -36.20 48.20 42.71
CA ILE A 465 -36.37 46.85 42.15
C ILE A 465 -37.78 46.27 42.34
N ALA A 466 -38.64 46.90 43.15
CA ALA A 466 -39.98 46.41 43.46
C ALA A 466 -40.86 46.24 42.22
N ALA A 467 -40.68 47.12 41.23
CA ALA A 467 -41.45 47.15 40.00
C ALA A 467 -41.09 46.01 39.03
N HIS A 468 -40.01 45.28 39.28
CA HIS A 468 -39.56 44.23 38.37
C HIS A 468 -40.54 43.03 38.36
N PRO A 469 -40.89 42.46 37.19
CA PRO A 469 -41.87 41.37 37.09
C PRO A 469 -41.59 40.15 37.98
N ASP A 470 -40.31 39.81 38.17
CA ASP A 470 -39.90 38.67 39.00
C ASP A 470 -39.91 38.97 40.51
N VAL A 471 -39.86 40.26 40.89
CA VAL A 471 -39.82 40.71 42.28
C VAL A 471 -41.21 41.05 42.80
N GLN A 472 -42.08 41.65 41.97
CA GLN A 472 -43.45 42.04 42.33
C GLN A 472 -44.24 40.95 43.08
N PRO A 473 -44.22 39.65 42.69
CA PRO A 473 -44.96 38.60 43.39
C PRO A 473 -44.48 38.31 44.82
N LEU A 474 -43.29 38.80 45.18
CA LEU A 474 -42.61 38.53 46.45
C LEU A 474 -42.80 39.67 47.46
N VAL A 475 -42.96 40.92 46.99
CA VAL A 475 -42.91 42.17 47.78
C VAL A 475 -43.80 42.11 49.03
N ALA A 476 -45.11 41.90 48.87
CA ALA A 476 -46.09 42.10 49.95
C ALA A 476 -46.17 40.97 51.01
N ARG A 477 -45.38 39.89 50.87
CA ARG A 477 -45.57 38.65 51.67
C ARG A 477 -44.47 38.38 52.69
N HIS A 478 -43.47 39.26 52.79
CA HIS A 478 -42.27 39.02 53.60
C HIS A 478 -41.84 40.29 54.35
N VAL A 479 -41.18 40.09 55.49
CA VAL A 479 -40.35 41.13 56.10
C VAL A 479 -38.97 41.04 55.46
N TRP A 480 -38.50 42.14 54.88
CA TRP A 480 -37.30 42.15 54.06
C TRP A 480 -36.10 42.71 54.81
N LEU A 481 -34.97 42.01 54.71
CA LEU A 481 -33.66 42.44 55.19
C LEU A 481 -32.75 42.68 54.00
N ARG A 482 -32.02 43.80 53.98
CA ARG A 482 -31.07 44.17 52.93
C ARG A 482 -29.64 44.04 53.47
N GLY A 483 -28.82 43.28 52.75
CA GLY A 483 -27.37 43.19 52.94
C GLY A 483 -26.65 43.59 51.66
N VAL A 484 -25.62 44.42 51.78
CA VAL A 484 -24.88 44.95 50.63
C VAL A 484 -23.43 44.50 50.72
N ASN A 485 -22.88 44.03 49.60
CA ASN A 485 -21.45 43.93 49.39
C ASN A 485 -21.06 44.69 48.11
N MET A 486 -19.79 44.67 47.70
CA MET A 486 -19.33 45.51 46.60
C MET A 486 -20.00 45.19 45.28
N ASN A 487 -20.19 43.90 44.98
CA ASN A 487 -20.74 43.48 43.69
C ASN A 487 -22.25 43.29 43.74
N TYR A 488 -22.83 43.04 44.92
CA TYR A 488 -24.22 42.63 45.03
C TYR A 488 -24.97 43.29 46.18
N THR A 489 -26.24 43.61 45.92
CA THR A 489 -27.24 43.90 46.94
C THR A 489 -28.16 42.69 47.09
N ILE A 490 -28.29 42.18 48.31
CA ILE A 490 -29.04 40.96 48.66
C ILE A 490 -30.23 41.35 49.53
N TYR A 491 -31.45 41.03 49.08
CA TYR A 491 -32.67 41.16 49.86
C TYR A 491 -33.17 39.78 50.28
N LEU A 492 -33.27 39.55 51.58
CA LEU A 492 -33.80 38.32 52.17
C LEU A 492 -35.16 38.58 52.80
N GLY A 493 -36.21 38.01 52.21
CA GLY A 493 -37.58 38.06 52.70
C GLY A 493 -37.88 36.89 53.63
N LEU A 494 -38.42 37.18 54.82
CA LEU A 494 -38.85 36.19 55.80
C LEU A 494 -40.38 36.23 55.98
N ALA A 495 -41.07 35.10 55.84
CA ALA A 495 -42.50 34.95 56.12
C ALA A 495 -42.78 33.91 57.23
N SER A 496 -44.03 33.86 57.70
CA SER A 496 -44.50 32.81 58.61
C SER A 496 -44.63 31.45 57.87
N HIS A 497 -44.45 30.34 58.58
CA HIS A 497 -44.48 28.95 58.06
C HIS A 497 -43.27 28.51 57.18
N ASN A 498 -42.04 28.92 57.51
CA ASN A 498 -40.80 28.49 56.83
C ASN A 498 -40.75 28.79 55.32
N MET A 499 -41.46 29.82 54.87
CA MET A 499 -41.32 30.35 53.51
C MET A 499 -40.44 31.61 53.56
N GLY A 500 -39.49 31.69 52.63
CA GLY A 500 -38.67 32.88 52.45
C GLY A 500 -38.59 33.28 50.98
N ALA A 501 -37.93 34.40 50.71
CA ALA A 501 -37.63 34.84 49.37
C ALA A 501 -36.24 35.47 49.33
N LEU A 502 -35.57 35.40 48.19
CA LEU A 502 -34.28 36.02 47.95
C LEU A 502 -34.35 36.82 46.66
N VAL A 503 -33.91 38.07 46.73
CA VAL A 503 -33.65 38.91 45.55
C VAL A 503 -32.19 39.35 45.58
N LEU A 504 -31.48 39.14 44.48
CA LEU A 504 -30.07 39.49 44.31
C LEU A 504 -29.95 40.46 43.14
N VAL A 505 -29.27 41.58 43.38
CA VAL A 505 -29.05 42.64 42.39
C VAL A 505 -27.56 42.87 42.24
N GLU A 506 -27.07 43.00 41.01
CA GLU A 506 -25.68 43.40 40.76
C GLU A 506 -25.52 44.92 40.83
N ASN A 507 -24.49 45.39 41.53
CA ASN A 507 -24.29 46.82 41.79
C ASN A 507 -23.64 47.57 40.62
N ASP A 508 -22.76 46.90 39.86
CA ASP A 508 -21.98 47.52 38.76
C ASP A 508 -22.67 47.43 37.39
N ALA A 509 -23.79 46.72 37.30
CA ALA A 509 -24.67 46.70 36.13
C ALA A 509 -25.55 47.98 36.10
N PRO A 510 -26.08 48.42 34.93
CA PRO A 510 -27.04 49.52 34.87
C PRO A 510 -28.17 49.27 35.89
N PRO A 511 -28.71 50.33 36.53
CA PRO A 511 -29.39 50.21 37.82
C PRO A 511 -30.50 49.16 37.79
N GLY A 512 -30.27 48.03 38.47
CA GLY A 512 -31.29 47.03 38.76
C GLY A 512 -31.24 45.72 37.96
N GLU A 513 -30.09 45.28 37.44
CA GLU A 513 -30.01 43.90 36.92
C GLU A 513 -30.21 42.89 38.07
N ILE A 514 -31.39 42.27 38.07
CA ILE A 514 -31.76 41.24 39.04
C ILE A 514 -31.20 39.91 38.55
N LEU A 515 -30.13 39.47 39.21
CA LEU A 515 -29.50 38.19 38.91
C LEU A 515 -30.34 37.00 39.38
N VAL A 516 -31.04 37.17 40.50
CA VAL A 516 -31.88 36.12 41.09
C VAL A 516 -33.08 36.75 41.79
N ALA A 517 -34.29 36.28 41.50
CA ALA A 517 -35.48 36.52 42.33
C ALA A 517 -36.24 35.20 42.50
N ARG A 518 -36.26 34.65 43.73
CA ARG A 518 -36.84 33.32 43.97
C ARG A 518 -37.41 33.16 45.37
N LYS A 519 -38.32 32.20 45.50
CA LYS A 519 -38.79 31.71 46.81
C LYS A 519 -37.77 30.72 47.37
N LEU A 520 -37.57 30.76 48.68
CA LEU A 520 -36.74 29.85 49.46
C LEU A 520 -37.65 28.83 50.15
N HIS A 521 -37.24 27.56 50.11
CA HIS A 521 -37.93 26.49 50.81
C HIS A 521 -37.39 26.33 52.24
N ALA A 522 -38.11 25.58 53.08
CA ALA A 522 -37.74 25.38 54.49
C ALA A 522 -36.29 24.87 54.70
N VAL A 523 -35.74 24.13 53.73
CA VAL A 523 -34.36 23.61 53.75
C VAL A 523 -33.33 24.72 53.51
N ASP A 524 -33.64 25.72 52.69
CA ASP A 524 -32.76 26.86 52.42
C ASP A 524 -32.67 27.85 53.61
N LEU A 525 -33.62 27.74 54.55
CA LEU A 525 -33.71 28.56 55.77
C LEU A 525 -33.25 27.81 57.02
N TYR A 526 -32.76 26.57 56.88
CA TYR A 526 -32.49 25.64 58.00
C TYR A 526 -31.25 26.03 58.84
N TRP A 527 -30.47 27.01 58.38
CA TRP A 527 -29.38 27.62 59.14
C TRP A 527 -29.86 28.47 60.33
N LYS A 528 -31.18 28.68 60.50
CA LYS A 528 -31.82 29.39 61.62
C LYS A 528 -31.62 28.79 63.03
N LYS A 529 -30.89 27.67 63.20
CA LYS A 529 -30.81 26.93 64.47
C LYS A 529 -29.40 26.59 64.96
N ILE A 530 -28.37 27.25 64.44
CA ILE A 530 -27.00 27.24 64.98
C ILE A 530 -26.62 28.69 65.27
#